data_AF-A0A0F6TWW7-F1
#
_entry.id   AF-A0A0F6TWW7-F1
#
_cell.length_a   1.000
_cell.length_b   1.000
_cell.length_c   1.000
_cell.angle_alpha   90.00
_cell.angle_beta   90.00
_cell.angle_gamma   90.00
#
_symmetry.space_group_name_H-M   'P 1'
#
loop_
_entity.id
_entity.type
_entity.pdbx_description
1 polymer ?
#
loop_
_entity_poly.entity_id
_entity_poly.type
_entity_poly.pdbx_seq_one_letter_code
_entity_poly.pdbx_strand_id
1 'polypeptide(L)'
;MSKNSEIKLAKIVADLAIFLEFTNEDSLDPDLAVEAMEQVAAELQLLDDKDKENLTAIFIDLSHEYKGEQSEYVKELPEFLGLV
;
A
#
# COMPACT_ATOMS: atom_id res chain seq x y z
N MET A 1 16.94 -2.25 11.04
CA MET A 1 15.84 -1.74 11.88
C MET A 1 15.22 -0.60 11.12
N SER A 2 14.02 -0.78 10.56
CA SER A 2 13.31 0.29 9.88
C SER A 2 13.03 1.43 10.86
N LYS A 3 13.19 2.68 10.43
CA LYS A 3 12.92 3.85 11.28
C LYS A 3 11.41 3.92 11.54
N ASN A 4 11.02 4.34 12.74
CA ASN A 4 9.59 4.46 13.11
C ASN A 4 8.78 5.27 12.08
N SER A 5 9.38 6.29 11.47
CA SER A 5 8.77 7.10 10.40
C SER A 5 8.42 6.29 9.14
N GLU A 6 9.27 5.35 8.71
CA GLU A 6 9.03 4.54 7.51
C GLU A 6 7.81 3.64 7.71
N ILE A 7 7.71 3.02 8.89
CA ILE A 7 6.55 2.20 9.26
C ILE A 7 5.27 3.04 9.31
N LYS A 8 5.34 4.27 9.84
CA LYS A 8 4.18 5.17 9.87
C LYS A 8 3.76 5.63 8.47
N LEU A 9 4.70 5.94 7.59
CA LEU A 9 4.40 6.31 6.20
C LEU A 9 3.81 5.12 5.42
N ALA A 10 4.40 3.94 5.53
CA ALA A 10 3.85 2.72 4.93
C ALA A 10 2.43 2.43 5.43
N LYS A 11 2.19 2.60 6.73
CA LYS A 11 0.84 2.46 7.30
C LYS A 11 -0.15 3.46 6.72
N ILE A 12 0.23 4.71 6.54
CA ILE A 12 -0.62 5.73 5.90
C ILE A 12 -0.97 5.30 4.47
N VAL A 13 0.01 4.79 3.71
CA VAL A 13 -0.21 4.28 2.35
C VAL A 13 -1.15 3.07 2.37
N ALA A 14 -0.95 2.10 3.26
CA ALA A 14 -1.81 0.93 3.39
C ALA A 14 -3.26 1.31 3.76
N ASP A 15 -3.43 2.22 4.72
CA ASP A 15 -4.74 2.71 5.15
C ASP A 15 -5.46 3.45 4.00
N LEU A 16 -4.73 4.23 3.20
CA LEU A 16 -5.26 4.90 2.01
C LEU A 16 -5.63 3.89 0.92
N ALA A 17 -4.77 2.91 0.65
CA ALA A 17 -5.02 1.89 -0.36
C ALA A 17 -6.23 1.04 0.00
N ILE A 18 -6.41 0.70 1.28
CA ILE A 18 -7.62 0.04 1.77
C ILE A 18 -8.85 0.92 1.54
N PHE A 19 -8.76 2.22 1.84
CA PHE A 19 -9.88 3.12 1.60
C PHE A 19 -10.26 3.16 0.12
N LEU A 20 -9.30 3.23 -0.78
CA LEU A 20 -9.54 3.27 -2.23
C LEU A 20 -10.14 1.96 -2.75
N GLU A 21 -9.65 0.82 -2.29
CA GLU A 21 -10.12 -0.51 -2.74
C GLU A 21 -11.47 -0.93 -2.14
N PHE A 22 -11.69 -0.69 -0.85
CA PHE A 22 -12.85 -1.22 -0.12
C PHE A 22 -14.00 -0.21 0.03
N THR A 23 -13.88 0.99 -0.54
CA THR A 23 -15.01 1.92 -0.62
C THR A 23 -15.92 1.51 -1.78
N ASN A 24 -17.23 1.49 -1.54
CA ASN A 24 -18.19 1.12 -2.57
C ASN A 24 -18.22 2.12 -3.75
N GLU A 25 -18.58 1.61 -4.92
CA GLU A 25 -18.68 2.39 -6.17
C GLU A 25 -19.70 3.54 -6.11
N ASP A 26 -20.70 3.46 -5.22
CA ASP A 26 -21.67 4.54 -5.01
C ASP A 26 -21.04 5.78 -4.32
N SER A 27 -19.92 5.59 -3.61
CA SER A 27 -19.25 6.65 -2.81
C SER A 27 -17.92 7.10 -3.41
N LEU A 28 -17.24 6.22 -4.15
CA LEU A 28 -15.97 6.51 -4.81
C LEU A 28 -15.97 5.85 -6.18
N ASP A 29 -15.73 6.66 -7.21
CA ASP A 29 -15.58 6.17 -8.58
C ASP A 29 -14.37 5.20 -8.65
N PRO A 30 -14.58 3.92 -9.03
CA PRO A 30 -13.50 2.94 -9.11
C PRO A 30 -12.37 3.37 -10.06
N ASP A 31 -12.67 4.05 -11.16
CA ASP A 31 -11.65 4.50 -12.11
C ASP A 31 -10.76 5.58 -11.47
N LEU A 32 -11.36 6.48 -10.68
CA LEU A 32 -10.60 7.48 -9.93
C LEU A 32 -9.80 6.87 -8.77
N ALA A 33 -10.31 5.81 -8.15
CA ALA A 33 -9.59 5.07 -7.12
C ALA A 33 -8.34 4.39 -7.68
N VAL A 34 -8.47 3.76 -8.85
CA VAL A 34 -7.35 3.17 -9.58
C VAL A 34 -6.34 4.23 -10.00
N GLU A 35 -6.77 5.36 -10.58
CA GLU A 35 -5.86 6.45 -10.96
C GLU A 35 -5.07 6.98 -9.76
N ALA A 36 -5.71 7.12 -8.59
CA ALA A 36 -5.02 7.54 -7.38
C ALA A 36 -3.98 6.51 -6.91
N MET A 37 -4.30 5.21 -6.99
CA MET A 37 -3.35 4.13 -6.68
C MET A 37 -2.17 4.10 -7.66
N GLU A 38 -2.40 4.34 -8.95
CA GLU A 38 -1.35 4.42 -9.97
C GLU A 38 -0.38 5.56 -9.69
N GLN A 39 -0.88 6.73 -9.25
CA GLN A 39 -0.03 7.85 -8.86
C GLN A 39 0.85 7.52 -7.64
N VAL A 40 0.29 6.82 -6.64
CA VAL A 40 1.06 6.35 -5.48
C VAL A 40 2.13 5.34 -5.90
N ALA A 41 1.76 4.37 -6.75
CA ALA A 41 2.68 3.37 -7.27
C ALA A 41 3.84 4.03 -8.04
N ALA A 42 3.54 4.98 -8.92
CA ALA A 42 4.53 5.69 -9.73
C ALA A 42 5.60 6.38 -8.86
N GLU A 43 5.19 7.05 -7.77
CA GLU A 43 6.14 7.70 -6.86
C GLU A 43 6.96 6.67 -6.07
N LEU A 44 6.34 5.62 -5.54
CA LEU A 44 7.04 4.58 -4.78
C LEU A 44 8.01 3.76 -5.65
N GLN A 45 7.72 3.61 -6.94
CA GLN A 45 8.61 2.96 -7.90
C GLN A 45 9.91 3.73 -8.16
N LEU A 46 9.99 5.01 -7.79
CA LEU A 46 11.22 5.82 -7.87
C LEU A 46 12.21 5.54 -6.74
N LEU A 47 11.80 4.81 -5.69
CA LEU A 47 12.69 4.37 -4.62
C LEU A 47 13.81 3.47 -5.17
N ASP A 48 14.95 3.47 -4.49
CA ASP A 48 16.01 2.50 -4.78
C ASP A 48 15.62 1.08 -4.35
N ASP A 49 16.31 0.07 -4.88
CA ASP A 49 15.97 -1.34 -4.64
C ASP A 49 15.97 -1.70 -3.14
N LYS A 50 16.86 -1.08 -2.35
CA LYS A 50 16.95 -1.33 -0.92
C LYS A 50 15.74 -0.76 -0.18
N ASP A 51 15.31 0.44 -0.54
CA ASP A 51 14.13 1.07 0.04
C ASP A 51 12.84 0.35 -0.38
N LYS A 52 12.77 -0.17 -1.62
CA LYS A 52 11.68 -1.05 -2.09
C LYS A 52 11.61 -2.36 -1.32
N GLU A 53 12.74 -3.05 -1.13
CA GLU A 53 12.82 -4.27 -0.31
C GLU A 53 12.38 -4.00 1.13
N ASN A 54 12.83 -2.89 1.71
CA ASN A 54 12.45 -2.52 3.07
C ASN A 54 10.95 -2.19 3.17
N LEU A 55 10.41 -1.42 2.23
CA LEU A 55 8.98 -1.08 2.19
C LEU A 55 8.10 -2.32 2.01
N THR A 56 8.54 -3.27 1.16
CA THR A 56 7.88 -4.57 0.96
C THR A 56 7.79 -5.33 2.28
N ALA A 57 8.90 -5.43 3.03
CA ALA A 57 8.91 -6.10 4.33
C ALA A 57 7.96 -5.41 5.33
N ILE A 58 7.90 -4.08 5.33
CA ILE A 58 6.98 -3.33 6.20
C ILE A 58 5.52 -3.62 5.85
N PHE A 59 5.13 -3.66 4.58
CA PHE A 59 3.76 -3.99 4.19
C PHE A 59 3.36 -5.40 4.62
N ILE A 60 4.26 -6.37 4.44
CA ILE A 60 4.04 -7.76 4.90
C ILE A 60 3.87 -7.78 6.42
N ASP A 61 4.70 -7.09 7.19
CA ASP A 61 4.57 -7.03 8.64
C ASP A 61 3.28 -6.33 9.09
N LEU A 62 2.93 -5.20 8.44
CA LEU A 62 1.71 -4.43 8.71
C LEU A 62 0.44 -5.21 8.38
N SER A 63 0.47 -6.13 7.41
CA SER A 63 -0.69 -6.93 7.02
C SER A 63 -1.34 -7.65 8.21
N HIS A 64 -0.54 -8.06 9.19
CA HIS A 64 -0.99 -8.73 10.42
C HIS A 64 -1.79 -7.81 11.36
N GLU A 65 -1.75 -6.49 11.19
CA GLU A 65 -2.55 -5.53 11.96
C GLU A 65 -3.98 -5.39 11.41
N TYR A 66 -4.23 -5.81 10.18
CA TYR A 66 -5.53 -5.75 9.51
C TYR A 66 -6.30 -7.08 9.65
N LYS A 67 -7.57 -7.09 9.24
CA LYS A 67 -8.45 -8.26 9.39
C LYS A 67 -9.12 -8.64 8.07
N GLY A 68 -9.29 -9.95 7.85
CA GLY A 68 -10.00 -10.47 6.69
C GLY A 68 -9.31 -10.08 5.39
N GLU A 69 -10.11 -9.70 4.39
CA GLU A 69 -9.63 -9.33 3.04
C GLU A 69 -8.64 -8.16 3.05
N GLN A 70 -8.76 -7.22 3.99
CA GLN A 70 -7.80 -6.11 4.14
C GLN A 70 -6.39 -6.60 4.50
N SER A 71 -6.28 -7.70 5.24
CA SER A 71 -4.98 -8.28 5.61
C SER A 71 -4.26 -8.85 4.39
N GLU A 72 -4.95 -9.67 3.59
CA GLU A 72 -4.37 -10.22 2.35
C GLU A 72 -4.09 -9.10 1.34
N TYR A 73 -5.00 -8.12 1.18
CA TYR A 73 -4.77 -6.98 0.30
C TYR A 73 -3.50 -6.20 0.66
N VAL A 74 -3.28 -5.87 1.95
CA VAL A 74 -2.07 -5.15 2.39
C VAL A 74 -0.80 -5.96 2.16
N LYS A 75 -0.88 -7.29 2.27
CA LYS A 75 0.24 -8.19 1.99
C LYS A 75 0.57 -8.27 0.50
N GLU A 76 -0.42 -8.08 -0.37
CA GLU A 76 -0.28 -8.07 -1.83
C GLU A 76 0.09 -6.68 -2.40
N LEU A 77 -0.03 -5.60 -1.60
CA LEU A 77 0.35 -4.24 -2.01
C LEU A 77 1.74 -4.12 -2.66
N PRO A 78 2.80 -4.79 -2.20
CA PRO A 78 4.09 -4.70 -2.88
C PRO A 78 4.03 -5.11 -4.36
N GLU A 79 3.23 -6.11 -4.71
CA GLU A 79 3.02 -6.53 -6.10
C GLU A 79 2.17 -5.52 -6.86
N PHE A 80 1.05 -5.06 -6.27
CA PHE A 80 0.17 -4.07 -6.91
C PHE A 80 0.85 -2.71 -7.13
N LEU A 81 1.78 -2.32 -6.26
CA LEU A 81 2.55 -1.09 -6.38
C LEU A 81 3.80 -1.26 -7.25
N GLY A 82 4.11 -2.47 -7.73
CA GLY A 82 5.28 -2.76 -8.57
C GLY A 82 6.61 -2.59 -7.83
N LEU A 83 6.67 -2.97 -6.56
CA LEU A 83 7.87 -2.91 -5.72
C LEU A 83 8.72 -4.19 -5.81
N VAL A 84 8.14 -5.29 -6.30
CA VAL A 84 8.76 -6.62 -6.46
C VAL A 84 8.52 -7.22 -7.84
#